data_AF-A0A9E2WZK9-F1
#
_entry.id   AF-A0A9E2WZK9-F1
#
_cell.length_a   1.000
_cell.length_b   1.000
_cell.length_c   1.000
_cell.angle_alpha   90.00
_cell.angle_beta   90.00
_cell.angle_gamma   90.00
#
_symmetry.space_group_name_H-M   'P 1'
#
loop_
_entity.id
_entity.type
_entity.pdbx_description
1 polymer ?
#
loop_
_entity_poly.entity_id
_entity_poly.type
_entity_poly.pdbx_seq_one_letter_code
_entity_poly.pdbx_strand_id
1 'polypeptide(L)'
;MDFNSIDDIKEFGFTGFHSVGSLWNDSTLIPKIRGVYLVLNPVRSAEYLLPGVGGFFKRKDPNISIEELNANYVDNSLVIYIGKAGGTTSKATLHSRIRQYLRFGQGKNVGHWGGRLIWQIKHHQELVFCWKPIPDKEPREIEKELLDAFSEQFKRMPFANLVR
;
A
#
# COMPACT_ATOMS: atom_id res chain seq x y z
N MET A 1 6.43 -15.75 -5.63
CA MET A 1 5.08 -15.18 -5.70
C MET A 1 5.10 -14.20 -6.86
N ASP A 2 4.29 -14.44 -7.89
CA ASP A 2 4.10 -13.47 -8.95
C ASP A 2 3.25 -12.29 -8.44
N PHE A 3 3.83 -11.08 -8.44
CA PHE A 3 3.15 -9.84 -8.01
C PHE A 3 2.09 -9.34 -9.02
N ASN A 4 1.87 -10.06 -10.11
CA ASN A 4 0.84 -9.79 -11.10
C ASN A 4 -0.32 -10.80 -11.05
N SER A 5 -0.24 -11.83 -10.20
CA SER A 5 -1.21 -12.92 -10.05
C SER A 5 -1.91 -12.83 -8.69
N ILE A 6 -3.24 -12.68 -8.71
CA ILE A 6 -4.04 -12.69 -7.47
C ILE A 6 -3.97 -14.05 -6.78
N ASP A 7 -3.90 -15.13 -7.55
CA ASP A 7 -3.90 -16.49 -7.01
C ASP A 7 -2.57 -16.78 -6.30
N ASP A 8 -1.43 -16.41 -6.89
CA ASP A 8 -0.12 -16.48 -6.22
C ASP A 8 -0.09 -15.68 -4.92
N ILE A 9 -0.70 -14.48 -4.92
CA ILE A 9 -0.78 -13.62 -3.73
C ILE A 9 -1.60 -14.31 -2.63
N LYS A 10 -2.70 -14.97 -2.98
CA LYS A 10 -3.52 -15.76 -2.04
C LYS A 10 -2.77 -16.99 -1.53
N GLU A 11 -2.11 -17.75 -2.41
CA GLU A 11 -1.31 -18.93 -2.05
C GLU A 11 -0.16 -18.56 -1.12
N PHE A 12 0.43 -17.38 -1.30
CA PHE A 12 1.44 -16.84 -0.39
C PHE A 12 0.88 -16.46 1.00
N GLY A 13 -0.44 -16.48 1.18
CA GLY A 13 -1.14 -16.28 2.46
C GLY A 13 -1.67 -14.87 2.69
N PHE A 14 -1.81 -14.05 1.64
CA PHE A 14 -2.54 -12.79 1.77
C PHE A 14 -4.05 -13.01 1.77
N THR A 15 -4.76 -12.19 2.54
CA THR A 15 -6.22 -12.20 2.74
C THR A 15 -6.75 -10.76 2.74
N GLY A 16 -8.05 -10.55 2.98
CA GLY A 16 -8.64 -9.21 3.02
C GLY A 16 -9.18 -8.79 1.65
N PHE A 17 -8.35 -8.54 0.65
CA PHE A 17 -8.76 -8.14 -0.72
C PHE A 17 -9.99 -7.22 -0.78
N HIS A 18 -9.98 -6.16 0.03
CA HIS A 18 -11.06 -5.18 0.07
C HIS A 18 -10.64 -3.88 -0.60
N SER A 19 -11.55 -3.27 -1.37
CA SER A 19 -11.32 -1.97 -1.98
C SER A 19 -11.20 -0.87 -0.93
N VAL A 20 -10.49 0.21 -1.26
CA VAL A 20 -10.41 1.43 -0.45
C VAL A 20 -11.81 1.95 -0.13
N GLY A 21 -12.71 2.00 -1.12
CA GLY A 21 -14.09 2.42 -0.92
C GLY A 21 -14.82 1.57 0.12
N SER A 22 -14.67 0.24 0.08
CA SER A 22 -15.23 -0.67 1.08
C SER A 22 -14.63 -0.41 2.47
N LEU A 23 -13.32 -0.25 2.57
CA LEU A 23 -12.63 -0.06 3.85
C LEU A 23 -12.85 1.31 4.48
N TRP A 24 -13.21 2.33 3.69
CA TRP A 24 -13.66 3.61 4.19
C TRP A 24 -15.03 3.53 4.88
N ASN A 25 -15.91 2.65 4.40
CA ASN A 25 -17.20 2.38 5.03
C ASN A 25 -17.04 1.50 6.27
N ASP A 26 -16.29 0.40 6.16
CA ASP A 26 -16.04 -0.53 7.26
C ASP A 26 -14.59 -1.04 7.26
N SER A 27 -13.86 -0.73 8.32
CA SER A 27 -12.47 -1.17 8.55
C SER A 27 -12.35 -2.22 9.66
N THR A 28 -13.47 -2.71 10.22
CA THR A 28 -13.47 -3.70 11.30
C THR A 28 -12.92 -5.07 10.86
N LEU A 29 -13.01 -5.35 9.56
CA LEU A 29 -12.45 -6.55 8.91
C LEU A 29 -10.92 -6.61 8.96
N ILE A 30 -10.25 -5.47 9.16
CA ILE A 30 -8.79 -5.44 9.22
C ILE A 30 -8.33 -5.99 10.57
N PRO A 31 -7.47 -7.02 10.60
CA PRO A 31 -7.12 -7.70 11.85
C PRO A 31 -6.26 -6.81 12.76
N LYS A 32 -6.48 -6.92 14.06
CA LYS A 32 -5.75 -6.19 15.11
C LYS A 32 -4.45 -6.92 15.50
N ILE A 33 -3.68 -7.33 14.51
CA ILE A 33 -2.43 -8.09 14.66
C ILE A 33 -1.32 -7.46 13.82
N ARG A 34 -0.05 -7.73 14.14
CA ARG A 34 1.10 -7.32 13.32
C ARG A 34 1.16 -8.12 12.01
N GLY A 35 1.80 -7.58 10.97
CA GLY A 35 1.88 -8.24 9.67
C GLY A 35 2.35 -7.33 8.54
N VAL A 36 2.20 -7.81 7.31
CA VAL A 36 2.46 -7.06 6.07
C VAL A 36 1.18 -6.88 5.27
N TYR A 37 1.15 -5.88 4.40
CA TYR A 37 0.03 -5.60 3.51
C TYR A 37 0.51 -5.12 2.15
N LEU A 38 -0.32 -5.37 1.13
CA LEU A 38 -0.13 -4.91 -0.24
C LEU A 38 -1.26 -3.95 -0.61
N VAL A 39 -0.98 -3.04 -1.53
CA VAL A 39 -2.00 -2.27 -2.25
C VAL A 39 -1.93 -2.67 -3.72
N LEU A 40 -3.07 -3.05 -4.27
CA LEU A 40 -3.22 -3.56 -5.63
C LEU A 40 -3.97 -2.53 -6.49
N ASN A 41 -3.57 -2.41 -7.75
CA ASN A 41 -4.24 -1.64 -8.79
C ASN A 41 -4.91 -2.59 -9.80
N PRO A 42 -6.11 -3.12 -9.51
CA PRO A 42 -6.78 -4.08 -10.40
C PRO A 42 -7.14 -3.50 -11.77
N VAL A 43 -7.40 -2.18 -11.84
CA VAL A 43 -7.69 -1.46 -13.08
C VAL A 43 -6.45 -1.39 -14.00
N ARG A 44 -5.24 -1.52 -13.45
CA ARG A 44 -3.95 -1.43 -14.15
C ARG A 44 -3.75 -0.14 -14.96
N SER A 45 -4.50 0.91 -14.65
CA SER A 45 -4.38 2.23 -15.29
C SER A 45 -3.44 3.14 -14.49
N ALA A 46 -2.66 3.94 -15.23
CA ALA A 46 -1.78 5.01 -14.74
C ALA A 46 -2.41 6.40 -14.89
N GLU A 47 -3.73 6.52 -14.72
CA GLU A 47 -4.41 7.81 -14.70
C GLU A 47 -4.31 8.48 -13.32
N TYR A 48 -4.07 9.79 -13.32
CA TYR A 48 -3.77 10.53 -12.11
C TYR A 48 -4.76 11.66 -11.77
N LEU A 49 -4.82 12.03 -10.49
CA LEU A 49 -5.48 13.22 -9.96
C LEU A 49 -4.45 14.29 -9.64
N LEU A 50 -4.77 15.54 -10.01
CA LEU A 50 -4.00 16.72 -9.68
C LEU A 50 -4.93 17.85 -9.18
N PRO A 51 -4.92 18.19 -7.89
CA PRO A 51 -4.20 17.51 -6.80
C PRO A 51 -4.83 16.14 -6.47
N GLY A 52 -4.04 15.23 -5.91
CA GLY A 52 -4.51 13.99 -5.31
C GLY A 52 -5.23 14.21 -3.97
N VAL A 53 -5.79 13.13 -3.42
CA VAL A 53 -6.66 13.17 -2.22
C VAL A 53 -5.92 13.03 -0.88
N GLY A 54 -4.59 12.96 -0.93
CA GLY A 54 -3.74 12.76 0.24
C GLY A 54 -3.79 13.94 1.23
N GLY A 55 -3.75 13.63 2.53
CA GLY A 55 -3.76 14.61 3.61
C GLY A 55 -2.45 15.39 3.78
N PHE A 56 -2.57 16.68 4.09
CA PHE A 56 -1.44 17.60 4.30
C PHE A 56 -0.91 17.50 5.74
N PHE A 57 -0.30 16.36 6.09
CA PHE A 57 0.24 16.16 7.43
C PHE A 57 1.37 17.14 7.72
N LYS A 58 1.27 17.89 8.83
CA LYS A 58 2.22 18.96 9.18
C LYS A 58 2.44 19.97 8.05
N ARG A 59 1.38 20.30 7.29
CA ARG A 59 1.39 21.25 6.15
C ARG A 59 2.30 20.84 4.99
N LYS A 60 2.71 19.57 4.93
CA LYS A 60 3.51 19.05 3.82
C LYS A 60 2.59 18.56 2.71
N ASP A 61 2.77 19.08 1.49
CA ASP A 61 2.04 18.63 0.30
C ASP A 61 2.50 17.21 -0.09
N PRO A 62 1.60 16.21 -0.14
CA PRO A 62 1.98 14.86 -0.49
C PRO A 62 2.11 14.61 -1.99
N ASN A 63 1.64 15.52 -2.83
CA ASN A 63 1.60 15.36 -4.27
C ASN A 63 2.98 15.53 -4.91
N ILE A 64 3.20 14.84 -6.03
CA ILE A 64 4.34 15.02 -6.93
C ILE A 64 3.84 15.25 -8.37
N SER A 65 4.74 15.62 -9.27
CA SER A 65 4.42 15.88 -10.69
C SER A 65 3.98 14.62 -11.47
N ILE A 66 3.31 14.79 -12.62
CA ILE A 66 2.96 13.67 -13.51
C ILE A 66 4.21 12.96 -14.00
N GLU A 67 5.26 13.71 -14.31
CA GLU A 67 6.54 13.21 -14.75
C GLU A 67 7.13 12.26 -13.69
N GLU A 68 7.11 12.66 -12.42
CA GLU A 68 7.58 11.80 -11.33
C GLU A 68 6.64 10.60 -11.09
N LEU A 69 5.32 10.76 -11.23
CA LEU A 69 4.38 9.64 -11.11
C LEU A 69 4.66 8.58 -12.19
N ASN A 70 4.77 8.99 -13.45
CA ASN A 70 5.12 8.12 -14.57
C ASN A 70 6.51 7.48 -14.35
N ALA A 71 7.48 8.25 -13.86
CA ALA A 71 8.81 7.75 -13.55
C ALA A 71 8.85 6.76 -12.38
N ASN A 72 7.79 6.63 -11.58
CA ASN A 72 7.67 5.61 -10.53
C ASN A 72 6.74 4.46 -10.92
N TYR A 73 5.81 4.67 -11.85
CA TYR A 73 4.84 3.64 -12.23
C TYR A 73 5.54 2.45 -12.89
N VAL A 74 5.13 1.23 -12.53
CA VAL A 74 5.69 -0.02 -13.04
C VAL A 74 4.61 -0.72 -13.86
N ASP A 75 4.82 -0.76 -15.17
CA ASP A 75 3.91 -1.42 -16.09
C ASP A 75 3.79 -2.92 -15.75
N ASN A 76 2.60 -3.48 -15.97
CA ASN A 76 2.30 -4.89 -15.72
C ASN A 76 2.53 -5.37 -14.27
N SER A 77 2.55 -4.46 -13.30
CA SER A 77 2.50 -4.82 -11.88
C SER A 77 1.09 -4.59 -11.31
N LEU A 78 0.48 -5.65 -10.76
CA LEU A 78 -0.76 -5.52 -10.00
C LEU A 78 -0.50 -4.86 -8.65
N VAL A 79 0.62 -5.16 -8.00
CA VAL A 79 0.99 -4.59 -6.70
C VAL A 79 1.70 -3.25 -6.89
N ILE A 80 1.16 -2.20 -6.27
CA ILE A 80 1.68 -0.83 -6.38
C ILE A 80 2.30 -0.30 -5.09
N TYR A 81 2.07 -1.00 -3.96
CA TYR A 81 2.70 -0.67 -2.69
C TYR A 81 2.80 -1.89 -1.78
N ILE A 82 3.89 -1.97 -1.04
CA ILE A 82 4.15 -2.99 -0.01
C ILE A 82 4.47 -2.26 1.30
N GLY A 83 3.80 -2.63 2.38
CA GLY A 83 4.04 -2.05 3.69
C GLY A 83 3.91 -3.05 4.84
N LYS A 84 4.41 -2.65 6.00
CA LYS A 84 4.30 -3.42 7.25
C LYS A 84 3.53 -2.71 8.36
N ALA A 85 3.08 -3.50 9.33
CA ALA A 85 2.55 -3.04 10.60
C ALA A 85 3.15 -3.85 11.77
N GLY A 86 3.61 -3.12 12.79
CA GLY A 86 4.17 -3.69 14.00
C GLY A 86 5.64 -4.09 13.89
N GLY A 87 6.07 -4.93 14.84
CA GLY A 87 7.44 -5.42 15.00
C GLY A 87 8.00 -5.08 16.39
N THR A 88 9.23 -5.52 16.65
CA THR A 88 9.99 -5.25 17.89
C THR A 88 9.97 -3.79 18.34
N THR A 89 10.02 -2.84 17.39
CA THR A 89 10.08 -1.39 17.67
C THR A 89 8.73 -0.68 17.56
N SER A 90 7.64 -1.38 17.26
CA SER A 90 6.34 -0.75 17.02
C SER A 90 5.16 -1.62 17.48
N LYS A 91 4.29 -1.05 18.31
CA LYS A 91 3.03 -1.67 18.73
C LYS A 91 1.90 -1.54 17.69
N ALA A 92 2.18 -1.03 16.49
CA ALA A 92 1.17 -0.87 15.46
C ALA A 92 0.64 -2.23 14.99
N THR A 93 -0.66 -2.33 14.78
CA THR A 93 -1.33 -3.47 14.13
C THR A 93 -1.67 -3.13 12.68
N LEU A 94 -1.96 -4.14 11.86
CA LEU A 94 -2.48 -3.99 10.50
C LEU A 94 -3.68 -3.05 10.50
N HIS A 95 -4.65 -3.28 11.40
CA HIS A 95 -5.79 -2.39 11.62
C HIS A 95 -5.36 -0.93 11.83
N SER A 96 -4.47 -0.66 12.79
CA SER A 96 -4.06 0.72 13.10
C SER A 96 -3.31 1.39 11.94
N ARG A 97 -2.43 0.66 11.25
CA ARG A 97 -1.59 1.19 10.17
C ARG A 97 -2.40 1.43 8.91
N ILE A 98 -3.18 0.45 8.46
CA ILE A 98 -4.00 0.57 7.25
C ILE A 98 -5.08 1.62 7.48
N ARG A 99 -5.73 1.68 8.66
CA ARG A 99 -6.69 2.76 8.97
C ARG A 99 -6.04 4.14 8.97
N GLN A 100 -4.80 4.27 9.44
CA GLN A 100 -4.05 5.52 9.35
C GLN A 100 -3.82 5.90 7.87
N TYR A 101 -3.46 4.93 7.04
CA TYR A 101 -3.24 5.13 5.61
C TYR A 101 -4.54 5.53 4.88
N LEU A 102 -5.64 4.82 5.13
CA LEU A 102 -6.96 5.14 4.59
C LEU A 102 -7.42 6.55 4.98
N ARG A 103 -7.23 6.96 6.25
CA ARG A 103 -7.53 8.32 6.71
C ARG A 103 -6.68 9.37 6.01
N PHE A 104 -5.43 9.06 5.68
CA PHE A 104 -4.58 9.93 4.89
C PHE A 104 -5.20 10.18 3.50
N GLY A 105 -5.72 9.13 2.85
CA GLY A 105 -6.44 9.25 1.57
C GLY A 105 -7.80 9.96 1.65
N GLN A 106 -8.31 10.23 2.86
CA GLN A 106 -9.50 11.06 3.10
C GLN A 106 -9.12 12.52 3.44
N GLY A 107 -7.91 12.95 3.07
CA GLY A 107 -7.40 14.28 3.37
C GLY A 107 -7.13 14.57 4.85
N LYS A 108 -7.16 13.56 5.74
CA LYS A 108 -7.00 13.82 7.19
C LYS A 108 -5.53 14.10 7.54
N ASN A 109 -5.34 14.96 8.54
CA ASN A 109 -4.02 15.32 9.08
C ASN A 109 -3.44 14.17 9.93
N VAL A 110 -2.91 13.13 9.29
CA VAL A 110 -2.31 11.94 9.94
C VAL A 110 -0.94 11.60 9.34
N GLY A 111 -0.01 11.13 10.17
CA GLY A 111 1.37 10.85 9.73
C GLY A 111 1.55 9.53 8.99
N HIS A 112 1.08 9.45 7.73
CA HIS A 112 1.31 8.30 6.84
C HIS A 112 1.97 8.72 5.52
N TRP A 113 3.24 9.09 5.59
CA TRP A 113 3.98 9.61 4.42
C TRP A 113 4.39 8.52 3.41
N GLY A 114 4.71 7.32 3.89
CA GLY A 114 5.02 6.17 3.04
C GLY A 114 3.81 5.79 2.19
N GLY A 115 4.05 5.44 0.92
CA GLY A 115 2.97 5.01 0.02
C GLY A 115 2.05 6.14 -0.47
N ARG A 116 2.30 7.41 -0.14
CA ARG A 116 1.36 8.51 -0.44
C ARG A 116 0.99 8.66 -1.92
N LEU A 117 1.82 8.18 -2.85
CA LEU A 117 1.58 8.32 -4.29
C LEU A 117 0.32 7.60 -4.77
N ILE A 118 -0.14 6.57 -4.06
CA ILE A 118 -1.39 5.89 -4.43
C ILE A 118 -2.60 6.85 -4.41
N TRP A 119 -2.52 7.93 -3.63
CA TRP A 119 -3.59 8.93 -3.52
C TRP A 119 -3.62 9.94 -4.67
N GLN A 120 -2.67 9.85 -5.60
CA GLN A 120 -2.73 10.52 -6.89
C GLN A 120 -3.26 9.61 -8.00
N ILE A 121 -3.67 8.36 -7.73
CA ILE A 121 -4.35 7.51 -8.72
C ILE A 121 -5.81 7.94 -8.86
N LYS A 122 -6.31 8.09 -10.10
CA LYS A 122 -7.69 8.54 -10.40
C LYS A 122 -8.76 7.67 -9.79
N HIS A 123 -8.64 6.36 -9.95
CA HIS A 123 -9.53 5.34 -9.40
C HIS A 123 -9.06 4.85 -8.02
N HIS A 124 -8.52 5.72 -7.17
CA HIS A 124 -7.96 5.34 -5.86
C HIS A 124 -8.95 4.56 -4.96
N GLN A 125 -10.26 4.75 -5.11
CA GLN A 125 -11.27 4.01 -4.34
C GLN A 125 -11.37 2.53 -4.74
N GLU A 126 -10.94 2.18 -5.95
CA GLU A 126 -10.92 0.82 -6.50
C GLU A 126 -9.62 0.08 -6.17
N LEU A 127 -8.62 0.77 -5.63
CA LEU A 127 -7.41 0.14 -5.13
C LEU A 127 -7.78 -0.85 -4.03
N VAL A 128 -7.12 -2.01 -4.02
CA VAL A 128 -7.44 -3.10 -3.11
C VAL A 128 -6.33 -3.25 -2.07
N PHE A 129 -6.70 -3.33 -0.81
CA PHE A 129 -5.80 -3.72 0.28
C PHE A 129 -5.96 -5.21 0.56
N CYS A 130 -4.84 -5.92 0.63
CA CYS A 130 -4.77 -7.27 1.19
C CYS A 130 -3.64 -7.35 2.22
N TRP A 131 -3.72 -8.30 3.14
CA TRP A 131 -2.79 -8.40 4.26
C TRP A 131 -2.48 -9.85 4.64
N LYS A 132 -1.30 -10.03 5.21
CA LYS A 132 -0.83 -11.30 5.76
C LYS A 132 -0.45 -11.08 7.23
N PRO A 133 -1.22 -11.64 8.19
CA PRO A 133 -0.86 -11.64 9.61
C PRO A 133 0.49 -12.34 9.84
N ILE A 134 1.33 -11.77 10.71
CA ILE A 134 2.64 -12.34 11.06
C ILE A 134 2.79 -12.30 12.59
N PRO A 135 2.10 -13.17 13.34
CA PRO A 135 2.18 -13.18 14.81
C PRO A 135 3.59 -13.42 15.35
N ASP A 136 4.40 -14.25 14.67
CA ASP A 136 5.59 -14.86 15.29
C ASP A 136 6.93 -14.45 14.67
N LYS A 137 6.91 -13.70 13.56
CA LYS A 137 8.14 -13.23 12.88
C LYS A 137 8.19 -11.71 12.83
N GLU A 138 9.35 -11.15 12.51
CA GLU A 138 9.49 -9.70 12.34
C GLU A 138 8.90 -9.23 11.01
N PRO A 139 7.83 -8.39 11.02
CA PRO A 139 7.21 -7.93 9.78
C PRO A 139 8.14 -7.13 8.86
N ARG A 140 9.22 -6.53 9.41
CA ARG A 140 10.25 -5.82 8.62
C ARG A 140 11.08 -6.76 7.76
N GLU A 141 11.34 -7.98 8.23
CA GLU A 141 12.09 -8.98 7.45
C GLU A 141 11.25 -9.44 6.26
N ILE A 142 9.97 -9.78 6.51
CA ILE A 142 9.06 -10.20 5.45
C ILE A 142 8.75 -9.08 4.45
N GLU A 143 8.59 -7.83 4.91
CA GLU A 143 8.46 -6.67 4.02
C GLU A 143 9.68 -6.52 3.11
N LYS A 144 10.88 -6.67 3.67
CA LYS A 144 12.13 -6.60 2.90
C LYS A 144 12.21 -7.72 1.86
N GLU A 145 11.92 -8.96 2.25
CA GLU A 145 11.89 -10.11 1.32
C GLU A 145 10.91 -9.87 0.16
N LEU A 146 9.72 -9.32 0.46
CA LEU A 146 8.73 -8.99 -0.57
C LEU A 146 9.20 -7.87 -1.49
N LEU A 147 9.84 -6.83 -0.96
CA LEU A 147 10.42 -5.75 -1.76
C LEU A 147 11.57 -6.25 -2.65
N ASP A 148 12.40 -7.14 -2.12
CA ASP A 148 13.53 -7.74 -2.84
C ASP A 148 13.00 -8.63 -3.98
N ALA A 149 12.01 -9.50 -3.71
CA ALA A 149 11.35 -10.31 -4.72
C ALA A 149 10.64 -9.48 -5.80
N PHE A 150 9.98 -8.38 -5.41
CA PHE A 150 9.36 -7.46 -6.37
C PHE A 150 10.43 -6.84 -7.29
N SER A 151 11.53 -6.39 -6.71
CA SER A 151 12.66 -5.83 -7.47
C SER A 151 13.33 -6.88 -8.36
N GLU A 152 13.35 -8.15 -7.97
CA GLU A 152 13.84 -9.23 -8.83
C GLU A 152 12.95 -9.42 -10.06
N GLN A 153 11.62 -9.36 -9.87
CA GLN A 153 10.64 -9.53 -10.95
C GLN A 153 10.60 -8.33 -11.91
N PHE A 154 10.57 -7.10 -11.41
CA PHE A 154 10.36 -5.89 -12.23
C PHE A 154 11.59 -4.99 -12.41
N LYS A 155 12.71 -5.30 -11.75
CA LYS A 155 13.93 -4.46 -11.71
C LYS A 155 13.71 -3.05 -11.16
N ARG A 156 12.60 -2.84 -10.45
CA ARG A 156 12.14 -1.55 -9.91
C ARG A 156 11.44 -1.79 -8.57
N MET A 157 11.26 -0.72 -7.80
CA MET A 157 10.42 -0.76 -6.58
C MET A 157 8.94 -0.63 -6.94
N PRO A 158 8.00 -1.07 -6.08
CA PRO A 158 6.58 -0.79 -6.29
C PRO A 158 6.33 0.71 -6.36
N PHE A 159 5.36 1.12 -7.17
CA PHE A 159 5.04 2.52 -7.50
C PHE A 159 5.12 3.51 -6.33
N ALA A 160 4.60 3.16 -5.15
CA ALA A 160 4.57 4.06 -4.00
C ALA A 160 5.64 3.78 -2.93
N ASN A 161 6.58 2.85 -3.18
CA ASN A 161 7.74 2.55 -2.33
C ASN A 161 8.97 3.34 -2.80
N LEU A 162 9.06 4.61 -2.39
CA LEU A 162 10.13 5.53 -2.83
C LEU A 162 11.49 5.31 -2.15
N VAL A 163 11.51 4.55 -1.06
CA VAL A 163 12.71 4.20 -0.30
C VAL A 163 12.63 2.74 0.09
N ARG A 164 13.80 2.07 0.19
CA ARG A 164 13.94 0.68 0.61
C ARG A 164 14.07 0.58 2.14
#